data_AF-A0A1V5L5V9-F1
#
_entry.id   AF-A0A1V5L5V9-F1
#
_cell.length_a   1.000
_cell.length_b   1.000
_cell.length_c   1.000
_cell.angle_alpha   90.00
_cell.angle_beta   90.00
_cell.angle_gamma   90.00
#
_symmetry.space_group_name_H-M   'P 1'
#
loop_
_entity.id
_entity.type
_entity.pdbx_description
1 polymer ?
#
loop_
_entity_poly.entity_id
_entity_poly.type
_entity_poly.pdbx_seq_one_letter_code
_entity_poly.pdbx_strand_id
1 'polypeptide(L)'
;MRPEVAAACELLGLDPLYIANEGKLVAAVAADAAERALEALKSHPLGREAAVIGEVRKGEAGLVAMRTILGGWRVVDLPAGELLPRIC
;
A
#
# COMPACT_ATOMS: atom_id res chain seq x y z
N MET A 1 4.94 -4.49 -7.07
CA MET A 1 5.46 -5.28 -5.94
C MET A 1 6.72 -6.01 -6.42
N ARG A 2 7.75 -6.11 -5.57
CA ARG A 2 8.97 -6.85 -5.93
C ARG A 2 8.65 -8.35 -6.08
N PRO A 3 9.10 -9.02 -7.16
CA PRO A 3 8.77 -10.43 -7.40
C PRO A 3 9.13 -11.37 -6.24
N GLU A 4 10.25 -11.09 -5.56
CA GLU A 4 10.74 -11.90 -4.45
C GLU A 4 9.84 -11.80 -3.23
N VAL A 5 9.29 -10.60 -2.96
CA VAL A 5 8.32 -10.37 -1.88
C VAL A 5 7.02 -11.08 -2.19
N ALA A 6 6.56 -11.03 -3.45
CA ALA A 6 5.35 -11.70 -3.88
C ALA A 6 5.43 -13.22 -3.66
N ALA A 7 6.53 -13.82 -4.13
CA ALA A 7 6.78 -15.26 -4.00
C ALA A 7 6.89 -15.70 -2.53
N ALA A 8 7.60 -14.93 -1.70
CA ALA A 8 7.72 -15.23 -0.27
C ALA A 8 6.36 -15.15 0.45
N CYS A 9 5.55 -14.12 0.15
CA CYS A 9 4.22 -13.98 0.73
C CYS A 9 3.29 -15.13 0.32
N GLU A 10 3.31 -15.52 -0.95
CA GLU A 10 2.54 -16.67 -1.46
C GLU A 10 2.93 -17.97 -0.77
N LEU A 11 4.24 -18.24 -0.66
CA LEU A 11 4.75 -19.44 0.00
C LEU A 11 4.37 -19.50 1.49
N LEU A 12 4.40 -18.37 2.18
CA LEU A 12 4.16 -18.28 3.62
C LEU A 12 2.68 -18.09 3.99
N GLY A 13 1.78 -17.94 3.01
CA GLY A 13 0.37 -17.63 3.24
C GLY A 13 0.16 -16.25 3.88
N LEU A 14 1.06 -15.31 3.61
CA LEU A 14 1.01 -13.95 4.13
C LEU A 14 0.44 -13.00 3.07
N ASP A 15 -0.30 -11.98 3.52
CA ASP A 15 -0.73 -10.89 2.65
C ASP A 15 0.22 -9.69 2.85
N PRO A 16 0.91 -9.23 1.78
CA PRO A 16 1.91 -8.17 1.88
C PRO A 16 1.35 -6.83 2.35
N LEU A 17 0.03 -6.61 2.27
CA LEU A 17 -0.61 -5.38 2.77
C LEU A 17 -0.55 -5.25 4.30
N TYR A 18 -0.37 -6.36 5.01
CA TYR A 18 -0.40 -6.41 6.48
C TYR A 18 0.97 -6.65 7.13
N ILE A 19 2.04 -6.61 6.34
CA ILE A 19 3.40 -6.77 6.83
C ILE A 19 4.05 -5.40 7.06
N ALA A 20 4.75 -5.25 8.19
CA ALA A 20 5.41 -4.01 8.56
C ALA A 20 6.44 -3.57 7.50
N ASN A 21 6.53 -2.26 7.29
CA ASN A 21 7.52 -1.64 6.43
C ASN A 21 8.34 -0.63 7.26
N GLU A 22 9.68 -0.73 7.28
CA GLU A 22 10.57 0.15 8.08
C GLU A 22 11.26 1.27 7.28
N GLY A 23 10.76 1.58 6.08
CA GLY A 23 11.39 2.57 5.20
C GLY A 23 10.46 3.11 4.14
N LYS A 24 9.15 3.12 4.43
CA LYS A 24 8.11 3.55 3.50
C LYS A 24 7.23 4.59 4.16
N LEU A 25 6.58 5.39 3.32
CA LEU A 25 5.60 6.38 3.74
C LEU A 25 4.32 6.19 2.94
N VAL A 26 3.19 6.51 3.57
CA VAL A 26 1.90 6.72 2.91
C VAL A 26 1.55 8.18 3.07
N ALA A 27 1.17 8.85 1.97
CA ALA A 27 0.83 10.26 1.96
C ALA A 27 -0.52 10.49 1.29
N ALA A 28 -1.38 11.26 1.94
CA ALA A 28 -2.58 11.83 1.33
C ALA A 28 -2.26 13.27 0.90
N VAL A 29 -2.54 13.59 -0.36
CA VAL A 29 -2.26 14.90 -0.95
C VAL A 29 -3.50 15.42 -1.67
N ALA A 30 -3.56 16.74 -1.89
CA ALA A 30 -4.59 17.33 -2.74
C ALA A 30 -4.49 16.76 -4.17
N ALA A 31 -5.63 16.55 -4.82
CA ALA A 31 -5.69 15.89 -6.13
C ALA A 31 -4.88 16.63 -7.21
N ASP A 32 -4.90 17.96 -7.17
CA ASP A 32 -4.14 18.85 -8.07
C ASP A 32 -2.63 18.91 -7.77
N ALA A 33 -2.20 18.34 -6.65
CA ALA A 33 -0.80 18.23 -6.25
C ALA A 33 -0.23 16.82 -6.45
N ALA A 34 -1.05 15.83 -6.85
CA ALA A 34 -0.68 14.42 -6.88
C ALA A 34 0.54 14.13 -7.77
N GLU A 35 0.55 14.65 -9.01
CA GLU A 35 1.66 14.45 -9.95
C GLU A 35 2.96 15.08 -9.43
N ARG A 36 2.89 16.34 -8.97
CA ARG A 36 4.05 17.06 -8.42
C ARG A 36 4.64 16.36 -7.19
N ALA A 37 3.77 15.87 -6.30
CA ALA A 37 4.19 15.11 -5.12
C ALA A 37 4.87 13.78 -5.53
N LEU A 38 4.30 13.07 -6.50
CA LEU A 38 4.87 11.84 -7.03
C LEU A 38 6.24 12.05 -7.66
N GLU A 39 6.40 13.10 -8.46
CA GLU A 39 7.68 13.49 -9.07
C GLU A 39 8.73 13.82 -8.02
N ALA A 40 8.37 14.61 -7.00
CA ALA A 40 9.25 14.93 -5.90
C ALA A 40 9.73 13.66 -5.18
N LEU A 41 8.83 12.72 -4.87
CA LEU A 41 9.20 11.43 -4.27
C LEU A 41 10.12 10.61 -5.18
N LYS A 42 9.80 10.51 -6.48
CA LYS A 42 10.60 9.72 -7.44
C LYS A 42 11.98 10.31 -7.70
N SER A 43 12.17 11.62 -7.51
CA SER A 43 13.49 12.26 -7.62
C SER A 43 14.44 11.86 -6.48
N HIS A 44 13.91 11.42 -5.34
CA HIS A 44 14.71 10.95 -4.21
C HIS A 44 15.13 9.48 -4.41
N PRO A 45 16.39 9.08 -4.12
CA PRO A 45 16.85 7.70 -4.30
C PRO A 45 15.96 6.64 -3.62
N LEU A 46 15.45 6.92 -2.42
CA LEU A 46 14.57 6.01 -1.67
C LEU A 46 13.11 6.01 -2.16
N GLY A 47 12.71 6.99 -2.98
CA GLY A 47 11.34 7.15 -3.46
C GLY A 47 11.15 6.80 -4.93
N ARG A 48 12.16 6.24 -5.61
CA ARG A 48 12.11 5.88 -7.05
C ARG A 48 10.93 4.99 -7.42
N GLU A 49 10.46 4.15 -6.50
CA GLU A 49 9.33 3.25 -6.67
C GLU A 49 7.99 3.81 -6.14
N ALA A 50 7.93 5.10 -5.78
CA ALA A 50 6.69 5.73 -5.34
C ALA A 50 5.61 5.65 -6.43
N ALA A 51 4.36 5.48 -6.00
CA ALA A 51 3.22 5.35 -6.89
C ALA A 51 1.97 5.98 -6.26
N VAL A 52 1.07 6.48 -7.10
CA VAL A 52 -0.31 6.76 -6.69
C VAL A 52 -1.03 5.41 -6.61
N ILE A 53 -1.54 5.07 -5.42
CA ILE A 53 -2.16 3.76 -5.15
C ILE A 53 -3.68 3.82 -4.96
N GLY A 54 -4.27 5.02 -5.02
CA GLY A 54 -5.71 5.21 -4.85
C GLY A 54 -6.07 6.67 -4.70
N GLU A 55 -7.33 6.90 -4.33
CA GLU A 55 -7.89 8.23 -4.11
C GLU A 55 -8.92 8.18 -2.98
N VAL A 56 -9.14 9.30 -2.30
CA VAL A 56 -10.20 9.43 -1.31
C VAL A 56 -11.47 9.83 -2.02
N ARG A 57 -12.53 9.03 -1.87
CA ARG A 57 -13.86 9.31 -2.42
C ARG A 57 -14.85 9.57 -1.29
N LYS A 58 -15.95 10.25 -1.61
CA LYS A 58 -17.10 10.31 -0.70
C LYS A 58 -17.64 8.90 -0.51
N GLY A 59 -17.82 8.48 0.74
CA GLY A 59 -18.22 7.13 1.10
C GLY A 59 -18.32 6.97 2.62
N GLU A 60 -18.27 5.73 3.07
CA GLU A 60 -18.25 5.39 4.49
C GLU A 60 -16.87 5.68 5.09
N ALA A 61 -16.85 6.35 6.25
CA ALA A 61 -15.61 6.66 6.95
C ALA A 61 -14.95 5.38 7.46
N GLY A 62 -13.64 5.24 7.26
CA GLY A 62 -12.86 4.07 7.68
C GLY A 62 -12.88 2.90 6.70
N LEU A 63 -13.69 2.96 5.62
CA LEU A 63 -13.71 1.92 4.60
C LEU A 63 -12.56 2.09 3.60
N VAL A 64 -11.72 1.06 3.44
CA VAL A 64 -10.73 0.97 2.38
C VAL A 64 -11.13 -0.15 1.42
N ALA A 65 -11.41 0.20 0.17
CA ALA A 65 -11.73 -0.77 -0.89
C ALA A 65 -10.60 -0.80 -1.93
N MET A 66 -10.07 -1.98 -2.20
CA MET A 66 -9.03 -2.22 -3.19
C MET A 66 -9.62 -2.92 -4.41
N ARG A 67 -9.31 -2.42 -5.61
CA ARG A 67 -9.61 -3.12 -6.86
C ARG A 67 -8.61 -4.24 -7.08
N THR A 68 -9.09 -5.47 -7.26
CA THR A 68 -8.24 -6.64 -7.49
C THR A 68 -7.82 -6.72 -8.96
N ILE A 69 -6.81 -7.55 -9.24
CA ILE A 69 -6.36 -7.83 -10.62
C ILE A 69 -7.45 -8.43 -11.50
N LEU A 70 -8.46 -9.07 -10.89
CA LEU A 70 -9.64 -9.63 -11.58
C LEU A 70 -10.72 -8.57 -11.83
N GLY A 71 -10.48 -7.32 -11.45
CA GLY A 71 -11.39 -6.18 -11.65
C GLY A 71 -12.48 -6.03 -10.60
N GLY A 72 -12.63 -6.98 -9.68
CA GLY A 72 -13.55 -6.89 -8.53
C GLY A 72 -13.02 -6.01 -7.40
N TRP A 73 -13.81 -5.86 -6.34
CA TRP A 73 -13.45 -5.09 -5.14
C TRP A 73 -13.27 -6.01 -3.93
N ARG A 74 -12.26 -5.70 -3.11
CA ARG A 74 -12.00 -6.32 -1.81
C ARG A 74 -11.91 -5.23 -0.75
N VAL A 75 -12.52 -5.46 0.40
CA VAL A 75 -12.30 -4.61 1.59
C VAL A 75 -10.93 -4.92 2.17
N VAL A 76 -10.11 -3.89 2.38
CA VAL A 76 -8.87 -3.96 3.14
C VAL A 76 -9.24 -3.56 4.56
N ASP A 77 -9.36 -4.56 5.42
CA ASP A 77 -9.77 -4.38 6.82
C ASP A 77 -8.56 -4.08 7.70
N LEU A 78 -8.77 -3.78 8.97
CA LEU A 78 -7.67 -3.76 9.94
C LEU A 78 -7.21 -5.20 10.24
N PRO A 79 -5.89 -5.44 10.38
CA PRO A 79 -5.42 -6.75 10.80
C PRO A 79 -5.93 -7.07 12.20
N ALA A 80 -6.41 -8.30 12.42
CA ALA A 80 -6.97 -8.76 13.70
C ALA A 80 -5.92 -8.89 14.83
N GLY A 81 -4.64 -8.74 14.51
CA GLY A 81 -3.50 -8.83 15.43
C GLY A 81 -2.17 -8.77 14.66
N GLU A 82 -1.06 -8.97 15.36
CA GLU A 82 0.25 -9.08 14.71
C GLU A 82 0.38 -10.41 13.94
N LEU A 83 0.72 -10.32 12.65
CA LEU A 83 0.92 -11.50 11.80
C LEU A 83 2.25 -12.22 12.09
N LEU A 84 3.27 -11.48 12.51
CA LEU A 84 4.62 -12.00 12.75
C LEU A 84 5.12 -11.48 14.09
N PRO A 85 5.43 -12.37 15.05
CA PRO A 85 5.91 -11.94 16.36
C PRO A 85 7.30 -11.32 16.25
N ARG A 86 7.51 -10.20 16.96
CA ARG A 86 8.79 -9.45 17.01
C ARG A 86 9.27 -8.97 15.62
N ILE A 87 8.33 -8.51 14.79
CA ILE A 87 8.67 -7.98 13.46
C ILE A 87 9.32 -6.59 13.51
N CYS A 88 9.19 -5.87 14.64
CA CYS A 88 9.85 -4.60 14.92
C CYS A 88 9.84 -4.32 16.44
#